data_AF-A0A8T4MMR2-F1
#
_entry.id   AF-A0A8T4MMR2-F1
#
_cell.length_a   1.000
_cell.length_b   1.000
_cell.length_c   1.000
_cell.angle_alpha   90.00
_cell.angle_beta   90.00
_cell.angle_gamma   90.00
#
_symmetry.space_group_name_H-M   'P 1'
#
loop_
_entity.id
_entity.type
_entity.pdbx_description
1 polymer ?
#
loop_
_entity_poly.entity_id
_entity_poly.type
_entity_poly.pdbx_seq_one_letter_code
_entity_poly.pdbx_strand_id
1 'polypeptide(L)'
;MEERSLHFDTIIAVQKPYMERRTYATIKIHWPDKKVIVTSPPISYEDYPNKEISKDDMINIIVGDLQRIKIYPEKGFQIFQEIPNDVWEAYEELVKLRYTKHLLKSA
;
A
#
# COMPACT_ATOMS: atom_id res chain seq x y z
N MET A 1 -5.29 18.20 -13.24
CA MET A 1 -6.72 17.88 -13.46
C MET A 1 -7.56 19.16 -13.42
N GLU A 2 -7.51 19.89 -12.30
CA GLU A 2 -8.20 21.19 -12.15
C GLU A 2 -7.68 22.26 -13.12
N GLU A 3 -6.36 22.36 -13.34
CA GLU A 3 -5.76 23.28 -14.33
C GLU A 3 -6.23 23.05 -15.77
N ARG A 4 -6.84 21.89 -16.07
CA ARG A 4 -7.33 21.53 -17.41
C ARG A 4 -8.86 21.42 -17.48
N SER A 5 -9.58 21.75 -16.40
CA SER A 5 -11.04 21.62 -16.30
C SER A 5 -11.56 20.24 -16.73
N LEU A 6 -10.80 19.18 -16.43
CA LEU A 6 -11.19 17.82 -16.76
C LEU A 6 -12.08 17.25 -15.65
N HIS A 7 -13.35 17.01 -15.97
CA HIS A 7 -14.30 16.35 -15.09
C HIS A 7 -14.34 14.85 -15.41
N PHE A 8 -13.96 14.02 -14.44
CA PHE A 8 -14.05 12.57 -14.52
C PHE A 8 -14.67 12.06 -13.22
N ASP A 9 -15.45 10.99 -13.31
CA ASP A 9 -16.13 10.40 -12.15
C ASP A 9 -15.46 9.12 -11.67
N THR A 10 -14.65 8.50 -12.53
CA THR A 10 -13.94 7.25 -12.25
C THR A 10 -12.44 7.39 -12.50
N ILE A 11 -11.65 6.90 -11.56
CA ILE A 11 -10.19 6.77 -11.64
C ILE A 11 -9.85 5.29 -11.67
N ILE A 12 -9.02 4.87 -12.64
CA ILE A 12 -8.37 3.56 -12.61
C ILE A 12 -6.90 3.81 -12.28
N ALA A 13 -6.44 3.26 -11.15
CA ALA A 13 -5.05 3.33 -10.73
C ALA A 13 -4.40 1.95 -10.87
N VAL A 14 -3.34 1.86 -11.66
CA VAL A 14 -2.56 0.63 -11.82
C VAL A 14 -1.31 0.71 -10.97
N GLN A 15 -1.06 -0.31 -10.14
CA GLN A 15 0.05 -0.31 -9.19
C GLN A 15 0.69 -1.71 -9.05
N LYS A 16 1.84 -1.79 -8.38
CA LYS A 16 2.40 -3.04 -7.83
C LYS A 16 1.38 -3.70 -6.87
N PRO A 17 1.22 -5.04 -6.89
CA PRO A 17 0.19 -5.74 -6.12
C PRO A 17 0.14 -5.38 -4.62
N TYR A 18 1.31 -5.32 -3.97
CA TYR A 18 1.39 -5.02 -2.53
C TYR A 18 1.08 -3.55 -2.16
N MET A 19 0.96 -2.65 -3.15
CA MET A 19 0.70 -1.22 -2.92
C MET A 19 -0.75 -0.81 -3.20
N GLU A 20 -1.61 -1.71 -3.71
CA GLU A 20 -2.97 -1.35 -4.13
C GLU A 20 -3.79 -0.66 -3.03
N ARG A 21 -3.78 -1.22 -1.81
CA ARG A 21 -4.55 -0.68 -0.68
C ARG A 21 -4.07 0.71 -0.27
N ARG A 22 -2.75 0.94 -0.28
CA ARG A 22 -2.17 2.27 -0.03
C ARG A 22 -2.56 3.27 -1.12
N THR A 23 -2.50 2.84 -2.38
CA THR A 23 -2.91 3.68 -3.52
C THR A 23 -4.37 4.09 -3.42
N TYR A 24 -5.27 3.16 -3.10
CA TYR A 24 -6.68 3.48 -2.85
C TYR A 24 -6.80 4.53 -1.73
N ALA A 25 -6.19 4.25 -0.58
CA ALA A 25 -6.32 5.10 0.60
C ALA A 25 -5.76 6.52 0.39
N THR A 26 -4.67 6.66 -0.36
CA THR A 26 -4.10 7.98 -0.72
C THR A 26 -4.98 8.71 -1.73
N ILE A 27 -5.46 8.05 -2.79
CA ILE A 27 -6.31 8.71 -3.80
C ILE A 27 -7.60 9.23 -3.15
N LYS A 28 -8.19 8.50 -2.20
CA LYS A 28 -9.41 8.92 -1.49
C LYS A 28 -9.23 10.13 -0.57
N ILE A 29 -8.00 10.48 -0.17
CA ILE A 29 -7.74 11.76 0.51
C ILE A 29 -7.95 12.94 -0.44
N HIS A 30 -7.41 12.83 -1.66
CA HIS A 30 -7.45 13.92 -2.65
C HIS A 30 -8.80 14.00 -3.36
N TRP A 31 -9.44 12.86 -3.60
CA TRP A 31 -10.70 12.76 -4.33
C TRP A 31 -11.72 11.87 -3.60
N PRO A 32 -12.25 12.35 -2.46
CA PRO A 32 -13.16 11.56 -1.62
C PRO A 32 -14.47 11.20 -2.32
N ASP A 33 -14.91 11.98 -3.31
CA ASP A 33 -16.19 11.75 -4.00
C ASP A 33 -16.05 10.92 -5.29
N LYS A 34 -14.82 10.65 -5.73
CA LYS A 34 -14.59 9.91 -6.98
C LYS A 34 -14.64 8.41 -6.76
N LYS A 35 -15.14 7.69 -7.77
CA LYS A 35 -15.06 6.24 -7.85
C LYS A 35 -13.62 5.86 -8.18
N VAL A 36 -12.98 5.08 -7.31
CA VAL A 36 -11.59 4.64 -7.50
C VAL A 36 -11.57 3.14 -7.67
N ILE A 37 -10.99 2.68 -8.77
CA ILE A 37 -10.68 1.28 -9.04
C ILE A 37 -9.17 1.17 -8.99
N VAL A 38 -8.65 0.28 -8.16
CA VAL A 38 -7.23 -0.04 -8.11
C VAL A 38 -7.03 -1.45 -8.61
N THR A 39 -5.98 -1.66 -9.40
CA THR A 39 -5.63 -2.96 -9.95
C THR A 39 -4.12 -3.08 -10.11
N SER A 40 -3.64 -4.30 -10.20
CA SER A 40 -2.26 -4.63 -10.53
C SER A 40 -2.22 -5.66 -11.65
N PRO A 41 -1.04 -5.87 -12.27
CA PRO A 41 -0.81 -7.07 -13.06
C PRO A 41 -1.13 -8.33 -12.22
N PRO A 42 -1.78 -9.35 -12.80
CA PRO A 42 -2.16 -10.57 -12.10
C PRO A 42 -0.96 -11.51 -11.96
N ILE A 43 -0.02 -11.13 -11.09
CA ILE A 43 1.21 -11.88 -10.79
C ILE A 43 1.04 -12.51 -9.41
N SER A 44 1.34 -13.80 -9.28
CA SER A 44 1.28 -14.51 -8.01
C SER A 44 2.35 -14.00 -7.04
N TYR A 45 2.22 -14.34 -5.75
CA TYR A 45 3.24 -14.03 -4.76
C TYR A 45 4.57 -14.74 -5.09
N GLU A 46 4.48 -15.97 -5.57
CA GLU A 46 5.62 -16.83 -5.90
C GLU A 46 6.39 -16.32 -7.13
N ASP A 47 5.68 -15.74 -8.10
CA ASP A 47 6.25 -15.30 -9.38
C ASP A 47 6.68 -13.82 -9.38
N TYR A 48 6.30 -13.05 -8.36
CA TYR A 48 6.66 -11.64 -8.29
C TYR A 48 8.17 -11.39 -8.09
N PRO A 49 8.89 -12.12 -7.21
CA PRO A 49 10.32 -11.97 -7.07
C PRO A 49 11.06 -12.22 -8.38
N ASN A 50 12.09 -11.42 -8.63
CA ASN A 50 12.89 -11.51 -9.84
C ASN A 50 14.35 -11.11 -9.55
N LYS A 51 15.16 -10.89 -10.59
CA LYS A 51 16.59 -10.55 -10.45
C LYS A 51 16.83 -9.22 -9.73
N GLU A 52 15.86 -8.31 -9.73
CA GLU A 52 15.96 -6.99 -9.12
C GLU A 52 15.31 -6.94 -7.73
N ILE A 53 14.22 -7.67 -7.53
CA ILE A 53 13.49 -7.74 -6.26
C ILE A 53 13.53 -9.17 -5.76
N SER A 54 14.38 -9.42 -4.77
CA SER A 54 14.41 -10.72 -4.12
C SER A 54 13.14 -10.96 -3.30
N LYS A 55 12.87 -12.23 -2.96
CA LYS A 55 11.75 -12.57 -2.07
C LYS A 55 11.88 -11.89 -0.70
N ASP A 56 13.11 -11.78 -0.19
CA ASP A 56 13.40 -11.09 1.06
C ASP A 56 13.07 -9.59 0.98
N ASP A 57 13.48 -8.92 -0.11
CA ASP A 57 13.17 -7.51 -0.32
C ASP A 57 11.66 -7.30 -0.46
N MET A 58 10.97 -8.16 -1.21
CA MET A 58 9.52 -8.10 -1.35
C MET A 58 8.82 -8.19 0.01
N ILE A 59 9.19 -9.14 0.88
CA ILE A 59 8.61 -9.26 2.22
C ILE A 59 8.88 -8.00 3.05
N ASN A 60 10.12 -7.49 3.05
CA ASN A 60 10.45 -6.25 3.74
C ASN A 60 9.58 -5.08 3.24
N ILE A 61 9.32 -4.98 1.94
CA ILE A 61 8.47 -3.94 1.35
C ILE A 61 7.03 -4.08 1.82
N ILE A 62 6.45 -5.29 1.76
CA ILE A 62 5.08 -5.57 2.22
C ILE A 62 4.91 -5.18 3.70
N VAL A 63 5.86 -5.57 4.54
CA VAL A 63 5.86 -5.24 5.98
C VAL A 63 5.90 -3.72 6.18
N GLY A 64 6.77 -3.01 5.46
CA GLY A 64 6.80 -1.55 5.48
C GLY A 64 5.48 -0.92 5.02
N ASP A 65 4.88 -1.43 3.94
CA ASP A 65 3.64 -0.89 3.41
C ASP A 65 2.48 -1.05 4.39
N LEU A 66 2.37 -2.20 5.05
CA LEU A 66 1.34 -2.44 6.06
C LEU A 66 1.49 -1.50 7.28
N GLN A 67 2.72 -1.24 7.73
CA GLN A 67 2.97 -0.25 8.78
C GLN A 67 2.46 1.15 8.37
N ARG A 68 2.62 1.53 7.09
CA ARG A 68 2.15 2.83 6.58
C ARG A 68 0.64 2.88 6.50
N ILE A 69 -0.04 1.77 6.18
CA ILE A 69 -1.51 1.71 6.23
C ILE A 69 -2.02 2.03 7.64
N LYS A 70 -1.30 1.57 8.69
CA LYS A 70 -1.63 1.89 10.09
C LYS A 70 -1.35 3.35 10.47
N ILE A 71 -0.18 3.88 10.12
CA ILE A 71 0.33 5.16 10.65
C ILE A 71 -0.07 6.38 9.80
N TYR A 72 -0.14 6.24 8.48
CA TYR A 72 -0.35 7.39 7.58
C TYR A 72 -1.72 8.07 7.71
N PRO A 73 -2.81 7.39 8.12
CA PRO A 73 -4.06 8.07 8.41
C PRO A 73 -3.95 9.17 9.47
N GLU A 74 -3.16 8.93 10.52
CA GLU A 74 -2.92 9.92 11.58
C GLU A 74 -2.15 11.15 11.08
N LYS A 75 -1.42 11.00 9.96
CA LYS A 75 -0.66 12.08 9.31
C LYS A 75 -1.43 12.76 8.17
N GLY A 76 -2.66 12.33 7.87
CA GLY A 76 -3.47 12.85 6.77
C GLY A 76 -3.00 12.42 5.37
N PHE A 77 -2.11 11.43 5.25
CA PHE A 77 -1.59 10.99 3.95
C PHE A 77 -2.42 9.87 3.30
N GLN A 78 -3.28 9.21 4.07
CA GLN A 78 -4.17 8.13 3.65
C GLN A 78 -5.48 8.24 4.42
N ILE A 79 -6.61 7.80 3.85
CA ILE A 79 -7.80 7.53 4.68
C ILE A 79 -7.56 6.32 5.57
N PHE A 80 -8.27 6.22 6.69
CA PHE A 80 -8.22 5.03 7.54
C PHE A 80 -8.59 3.78 6.74
N GLN A 81 -7.86 2.70 6.99
CA GLN A 81 -8.15 1.37 6.47
C GLN A 81 -8.12 0.41 7.66
N GLU A 82 -9.21 -0.34 7.84
CA GLU A 82 -9.25 -1.39 8.84
C GLU A 82 -8.20 -2.46 8.50
N ILE A 83 -7.41 -2.85 9.50
CA ILE A 83 -6.43 -3.92 9.40
C ILE A 83 -6.96 -5.07 10.24
N PRO A 84 -7.30 -6.22 9.63
CA PRO A 84 -7.68 -7.41 10.38
C PRO A 84 -6.60 -7.83 11.39
N ASN A 85 -7.02 -8.38 12.53
CA ASN A 85 -6.09 -8.73 13.62
C ASN A 85 -5.04 -9.76 13.18
N ASP A 86 -5.44 -10.79 12.45
CA ASP A 86 -4.56 -11.83 11.91
C ASP A 86 -3.49 -11.25 10.96
N VAL A 87 -3.85 -10.24 10.17
CA VAL A 87 -2.92 -9.52 9.30
C VAL A 87 -1.91 -8.70 10.12
N TRP A 88 -2.35 -8.07 11.21
CA TRP A 88 -1.46 -7.33 12.10
C TRP A 88 -0.54 -8.24 12.90
N GLU A 89 -1.04 -9.37 13.40
CA GLU A 89 -0.24 -10.41 14.07
C GLU A 89 0.85 -10.95 13.13
N ALA A 90 0.51 -11.24 11.87
CA ALA A 90 1.49 -11.67 10.86
C ALA A 90 2.58 -10.62 10.62
N TYR A 91 2.21 -9.33 10.60
CA TYR A 91 3.17 -8.24 10.54
C TYR A 91 4.14 -8.26 11.73
N GLU A 92 3.62 -8.40 12.96
CA GLU A 92 4.45 -8.43 14.17
C GLU A 92 5.43 -9.60 14.17
N GLU A 93 5.00 -10.79 13.73
CA GLU A 93 5.88 -11.95 13.57
C GLU A 93 6.99 -11.71 12.53
N LEU A 94 6.66 -11.12 11.37
CA LEU A 94 7.67 -10.77 10.37
C LEU A 94 8.67 -9.73 10.87
N VAL A 95 8.22 -8.77 11.69
CA VAL A 95 9.11 -7.81 12.36
C VAL A 95 10.05 -8.50 13.34
N LYS A 96 9.56 -9.47 14.14
CA LYS A 96 10.39 -10.29 15.03
C LYS A 96 11.44 -11.10 14.26
N LEU A 97 11.08 -11.58 13.06
CA LEU A 97 11.97 -12.26 12.11
C LEU A 97 12.94 -11.31 11.35
N ARG A 98 12.98 -10.02 11.73
CA ARG A 98 13.91 -9.00 11.19
C ARG A 98 13.62 -8.50 9.78
N TYR A 99 12.39 -8.65 9.28
CA TYR A 99 11.93 -8.00 8.04
C TYR A 99 11.66 -6.50 8.25
N THR A 100 12.68 -5.74 8.64
CA THR A 100 12.52 -4.34 9.09
C THR A 100 13.12 -3.28 8.15
N LYS A 101 13.70 -3.69 7.00
CA LYS A 101 14.45 -2.79 6.11
C LYS A 101 13.65 -1.57 5.62
N HIS A 102 12.34 -1.72 5.46
CA HIS A 102 11.44 -0.66 4.97
C HIS A 102 10.50 -0.09 6.03
N LEU A 103 10.66 -0.47 7.31
CA LEU A 103 9.91 0.17 8.38
C LEU A 103 10.28 1.65 8.49
N LEU A 104 9.28 2.47 8.81
CA LEU A 104 9.49 3.82 9.31
C LEU A 104 10.27 3.70 10.62
N LYS A 105 11.42 4.36 10.66
CA LYS A 105 12.13 4.55 11.92
C LYS A 105 11.30 5.52 12.76
N SER A 106 11.15 5.22 14.04
CA SER A 106 10.72 6.23 15.01
C SER A 106 11.66 7.43 14.88
N ALA A 107 11.09 8.63 14.76
CA ALA A 107 11.83 9.86 14.95
C ALA A 107 12.20 10.01 16.43
#